data_AF-A0A7S2GP74-F1
#
_entry.id   AF-A0A7S2GP74-F1
#
_cell.length_a   1.000
_cell.length_b   1.000
_cell.length_c   1.000
_cell.angle_alpha   90.00
_cell.angle_beta   90.00
_cell.angle_gamma   90.00
#
_symmetry.space_group_name_H-M   'P 1'
#
loop_
_entity.id
_entity.type
_entity.pdbx_description
1 polymer ?
#
loop_
_entity_poly.entity_id
_entity_poly.type
_entity_poly.pdbx_seq_one_letter_code
_entity_poly.pdbx_strand_id
1 'polypeptide(L)'
;GTGGESIYGGSFNDEGFRLTHTGPGTLSMANSGPNTNGSQFFICTAATPHLDGKHVVFGQVIDGLDMLRVMEACGSAKGKPTQKVTIRDCGEVGREGLFSTAPKKKAKKEPTEVRAMHILRKHKDSRKPSSWRQPSITCSREE
;
A
#
# COMPACT_ATOMS: atom_id res chain seq x y z
N GLY A 1 -12.40 15.63 9.49
CA GLY A 1 -12.15 16.40 8.27
C GLY A 1 -13.15 17.52 8.19
N THR A 2 -12.84 18.68 8.76
CA THR A 2 -13.75 19.85 8.80
C THR A 2 -13.50 20.85 7.66
N GLY A 3 -12.61 20.53 6.73
CA GLY A 3 -12.22 21.42 5.64
C GLY A 3 -11.95 20.66 4.34
N GLY A 4 -11.21 21.30 3.44
CA GLY A 4 -11.04 20.83 2.08
C GLY A 4 -12.11 21.42 1.16
N GLU A 5 -11.76 21.63 -0.10
CA GLU A 5 -12.62 22.25 -1.10
C GLU A 5 -12.40 21.58 -2.45
N SER A 6 -13.45 21.61 -3.29
CA SER A 6 -13.34 21.13 -4.66
C SER A 6 -12.71 22.17 -5.58
N ILE A 7 -12.28 21.72 -6.76
CA ILE A 7 -11.80 22.60 -7.83
C ILE A 7 -12.91 23.53 -8.39
N TYR A 8 -14.18 23.21 -8.11
CA TYR A 8 -15.33 24.01 -8.51
C TYR A 8 -15.65 25.15 -7.52
N GLY A 9 -14.89 25.22 -6.41
CA GLY A 9 -15.12 26.15 -5.31
C GLY A 9 -16.07 25.57 -4.26
N GLY A 10 -15.61 25.43 -3.01
CA GLY A 10 -16.42 24.86 -1.93
C GLY A 10 -16.93 23.45 -2.25
N SER A 11 -18.24 23.24 -2.10
CA SER A 11 -18.91 21.94 -2.29
C SER A 11 -19.56 21.79 -3.67
N PHE A 12 -19.72 20.55 -4.14
CA PHE A 12 -20.39 20.21 -5.39
C PHE A 12 -21.39 19.04 -5.25
N ASN A 13 -22.26 18.92 -6.26
CA ASN A 13 -23.38 17.99 -6.29
C ASN A 13 -22.96 16.51 -6.46
N ASP A 14 -23.85 15.60 -6.09
CA ASP A 14 -23.67 14.18 -6.37
C ASP A 14 -23.87 13.92 -7.88
N GLU A 15 -22.83 13.43 -8.57
CA GLU A 15 -22.91 13.13 -10.01
C GLU A 15 -23.83 11.94 -10.33
N GLY A 16 -24.06 11.08 -9.35
CA GLY A 16 -24.99 9.96 -9.42
C GLY A 16 -24.50 8.73 -8.64
N PHE A 17 -25.40 7.76 -8.44
CA PHE A 17 -25.15 6.55 -7.63
C PHE A 17 -25.18 5.27 -8.48
N ARG A 18 -24.53 5.31 -9.65
CA ARG A 18 -24.50 4.17 -10.59
C ARG A 18 -23.64 3.02 -10.10
N LEU A 19 -22.60 3.33 -9.33
CA LEU A 19 -21.65 2.39 -8.76
C LEU A 19 -21.92 2.23 -7.26
N THR A 20 -21.67 1.04 -6.73
CA THR A 20 -21.92 0.66 -5.33
C THR A 20 -20.63 0.22 -4.64
N HIS A 21 -20.64 0.17 -3.31
CA HIS A 21 -19.48 -0.12 -2.49
C HIS A 21 -19.29 -1.63 -2.30
N THR A 22 -18.90 -2.29 -3.40
CA THR A 22 -18.89 -3.75 -3.52
C THR A 22 -17.77 -4.45 -2.75
N GLY A 23 -16.71 -3.75 -2.34
CA GLY A 23 -15.62 -4.40 -1.61
C GLY A 23 -14.40 -3.55 -1.28
N PRO A 24 -13.31 -4.21 -0.83
CA PRO A 24 -12.04 -3.56 -0.55
C PRO A 24 -11.48 -2.85 -1.79
N GLY A 25 -10.92 -1.67 -1.60
CA GLY A 25 -10.34 -0.83 -2.63
C GLY A 25 -11.32 0.09 -3.35
N THR A 26 -12.63 0.04 -3.06
CA THR A 26 -13.59 0.98 -3.66
C THR A 26 -13.34 2.40 -3.17
N LEU A 27 -13.17 3.34 -4.10
CA LEU A 27 -12.87 4.75 -3.85
C LEU A 27 -14.14 5.60 -4.01
N SER A 28 -14.46 6.39 -2.99
CA SER A 28 -15.74 7.11 -2.89
C SER A 28 -15.63 8.45 -2.17
N MET A 29 -16.53 9.38 -2.49
CA MET A 29 -16.54 10.73 -1.93
C MET A 29 -17.09 10.78 -0.51
N ALA A 30 -16.37 11.43 0.40
CA ALA A 30 -16.92 11.78 1.71
C ALA A 30 -17.75 13.06 1.61
N ASN A 31 -18.88 13.10 2.32
CA ASN A 31 -19.79 14.23 2.34
C ASN A 31 -20.42 14.39 3.74
N SER A 32 -21.14 15.49 3.95
CA SER A 32 -21.92 15.78 5.17
C SER A 32 -23.43 15.84 4.89
N GLY A 33 -23.88 15.05 3.91
CA GLY A 33 -25.24 15.06 3.37
C GLY A 33 -25.27 15.20 1.84
N PRO A 34 -26.45 15.11 1.22
CA PRO A 34 -26.60 15.19 -0.23
C PRO A 34 -25.96 16.46 -0.81
N ASN A 35 -25.26 16.32 -1.93
CA ASN A 35 -24.64 17.43 -2.67
C ASN A 35 -23.61 18.26 -1.88
N THR A 36 -22.86 17.61 -0.97
CA THR A 36 -21.81 18.26 -0.17
C THR A 36 -20.42 17.67 -0.41
N ASN A 37 -20.15 17.24 -1.64
CA ASN A 37 -18.85 16.69 -2.01
C ASN A 37 -17.80 17.81 -2.05
N GLY A 38 -16.58 17.53 -1.60
CA GLY A 38 -15.47 18.50 -1.58
C GLY A 38 -14.18 17.84 -2.06
N SER A 39 -13.12 17.86 -1.25
CA SER A 39 -11.88 17.12 -1.54
C SER A 39 -11.69 15.83 -0.73
N GLN A 40 -12.56 15.59 0.25
CA GLN A 40 -12.44 14.42 1.12
C GLN A 40 -12.97 13.16 0.42
N PHE A 41 -12.21 12.09 0.51
CA PHE A 41 -12.56 10.77 -0.04
C PHE A 41 -12.23 9.68 0.97
N PHE A 42 -12.75 8.48 0.73
CA PHE A 42 -12.39 7.29 1.47
C PHE A 42 -12.16 6.11 0.53
N ILE A 43 -11.36 5.14 1.01
CA ILE A 43 -11.14 3.86 0.36
C ILE A 43 -11.74 2.79 1.27
N CYS A 44 -12.63 1.97 0.73
CA CYS A 44 -13.27 0.90 1.48
C CYS A 44 -12.26 -0.23 1.75
N THR A 45 -12.27 -0.81 2.95
CA THR A 45 -11.47 -2.02 3.27
C THR A 45 -12.32 -3.30 3.30
N ALA A 46 -13.64 -3.16 3.17
CA ALA A 46 -14.64 -4.22 3.05
C ALA A 46 -15.82 -3.68 2.23
N ALA A 47 -16.79 -4.54 1.89
CA ALA A 47 -18.04 -4.08 1.28
C ALA A 47 -18.83 -3.20 2.26
N THR A 48 -19.33 -2.06 1.80
CA THR A 48 -20.03 -1.06 2.64
C THR A 48 -21.38 -0.65 2.04
N PRO A 49 -22.34 -1.59 1.87
CA PRO A 49 -23.61 -1.33 1.17
C PRO A 49 -24.50 -0.28 1.86
N HIS A 50 -24.28 0.00 3.14
CA HIS A 50 -25.00 1.05 3.87
C HIS A 50 -24.70 2.48 3.39
N LEU A 51 -23.64 2.65 2.59
CA LEU A 51 -23.21 3.90 1.95
C LEU A 51 -23.74 4.06 0.52
N ASP A 52 -24.33 3.00 -0.06
CA ASP A 52 -24.89 3.05 -1.41
C ASP A 52 -26.04 4.06 -1.50
N GLY A 53 -26.08 4.82 -2.59
CA GLY A 53 -27.07 5.89 -2.78
C GLY A 53 -26.82 7.15 -1.93
N LYS A 54 -25.74 7.19 -1.13
CA LYS A 54 -25.40 8.32 -0.25
C LYS A 54 -24.02 8.90 -0.53
N HIS A 55 -23.09 8.08 -0.99
CA HIS A 55 -21.73 8.47 -1.34
C HIS A 55 -21.44 8.07 -2.79
N VAL A 56 -20.86 9.01 -3.54
CA VAL A 56 -20.54 8.80 -4.96
C VAL A 56 -19.26 7.98 -5.08
N VAL A 57 -19.38 6.76 -5.62
CA VAL A 57 -18.23 5.93 -5.98
C VAL A 57 -17.68 6.40 -7.32
N PHE A 58 -16.38 6.67 -7.38
CA PHE A 58 -15.72 7.22 -8.56
C PHE A 58 -14.44 6.49 -8.98
N GLY A 59 -14.03 5.44 -8.26
CA GLY A 59 -12.85 4.67 -8.62
C GLY A 59 -12.66 3.38 -7.84
N GLN A 60 -11.57 2.68 -8.15
CA GLN A 60 -11.17 1.44 -7.49
C GLN A 60 -9.64 1.37 -7.46
N VAL A 61 -9.07 0.90 -6.36
CA VAL A 61 -7.64 0.60 -6.25
C VAL A 61 -7.28 -0.55 -7.19
N ILE A 62 -6.33 -0.32 -8.10
CA ILE A 62 -5.84 -1.31 -9.07
C ILE A 62 -4.51 -1.97 -8.67
N ASP A 63 -3.70 -1.28 -7.87
CA ASP A 63 -2.41 -1.76 -7.33
C ASP A 63 -2.22 -1.18 -5.92
N GLY A 64 -1.53 -1.90 -5.03
CA GLY A 64 -1.26 -1.46 -3.65
C GLY A 64 -2.35 -1.80 -2.62
N LEU A 65 -3.16 -2.83 -2.83
CA LEU A 65 -4.12 -3.31 -1.82
C LEU A 65 -3.45 -3.80 -0.53
N ASP A 66 -2.20 -4.25 -0.59
CA ASP A 66 -1.38 -4.58 0.56
C ASP A 66 -1.05 -3.34 1.42
N MET A 67 -0.71 -2.22 0.78
CA MET A 67 -0.55 -0.93 1.46
C MET A 67 -1.84 -0.46 2.12
N LEU A 68 -2.99 -0.66 1.46
CA LEU A 68 -4.30 -0.34 2.07
C LEU A 68 -4.53 -1.11 3.37
N ARG A 69 -4.14 -2.39 3.45
CA ARG A 69 -4.23 -3.19 4.69
C ARG A 69 -3.31 -2.66 5.79
N VAL A 70 -2.11 -2.21 5.43
CA VAL A 70 -1.19 -1.58 6.39
C VAL A 70 -1.76 -0.26 6.94
N MET A 71 -2.38 0.54 6.08
CA MET A 71 -3.08 1.77 6.48
C MET A 71 -4.29 1.46 7.37
N GLU A 72 -5.07 0.43 7.05
CA GLU A 72 -6.22 -0.03 7.85
C GLU A 72 -5.82 -0.44 9.26
N ALA A 73 -4.69 -1.14 9.42
CA ALA A 73 -4.16 -1.54 10.73
C ALA A 73 -3.81 -0.35 11.64
N CYS A 74 -3.64 0.85 11.06
CA CYS A 74 -3.44 2.09 11.82
C CYS A 74 -4.77 2.74 12.24
N GLY A 75 -5.93 2.21 11.83
CA GLY A 75 -7.25 2.70 12.17
C GLY A 75 -7.60 2.53 13.65
N SER A 76 -8.62 3.26 14.10
CA SER A 76 -9.20 3.07 15.43
C SER A 76 -10.72 3.24 15.39
N ALA A 77 -11.42 2.69 16.39
CA ALA A 77 -12.87 2.80 16.50
C ALA A 77 -13.37 4.26 16.59
N LYS A 78 -12.54 5.20 17.04
CA LYS A 78 -12.87 6.63 17.13
C LYS A 78 -12.59 7.40 15.82
N GLY A 79 -12.12 6.71 14.77
CA GLY A 79 -11.77 7.30 13.47
C GLY A 79 -10.43 8.04 13.43
N LYS A 80 -9.82 8.35 14.58
CA LYS A 80 -8.47 8.93 14.65
C LYS A 80 -7.42 7.82 14.51
N PRO A 81 -6.50 7.88 13.53
CA PRO A 81 -5.44 6.88 13.40
C PRO A 81 -4.54 6.80 14.64
N THR A 82 -4.06 5.60 14.96
CA THR A 82 -3.07 5.35 16.03
C THR A 82 -1.69 5.87 15.66
N GLN A 83 -1.38 5.90 14.36
CA GLN A 83 -0.15 6.44 13.80
C GLN A 83 -0.45 7.43 12.69
N LYS A 84 0.46 8.38 12.47
CA LYS A 84 0.30 9.40 11.42
C LYS A 84 0.43 8.74 10.03
N VAL A 85 -0.64 8.77 9.25
CA VAL A 85 -0.67 8.32 7.86
C VAL A 85 -0.79 9.55 6.95
N THR A 86 0.19 9.76 6.07
CA THR A 86 0.23 10.92 5.17
C THR A 86 0.53 10.50 3.74
N ILE A 87 -0.17 11.09 2.78
CA ILE A 87 0.20 11.03 1.36
C ILE A 87 1.44 11.91 1.19
N ARG A 88 2.59 11.27 0.96
CA ARG A 88 3.88 11.98 0.81
C ARG A 88 4.06 12.56 -0.60
N ASP A 89 3.55 11.85 -1.59
CA ASP A 89 3.67 12.19 -3.01
C ASP A 89 2.44 11.66 -3.74
N CYS A 90 1.99 12.38 -4.77
CA CYS A 90 0.83 12.03 -5.59
C CYS A 90 0.93 12.65 -6.99
N GLY A 91 0.23 12.07 -7.95
CA GLY A 91 0.20 12.57 -9.32
C GLY A 91 -0.71 11.74 -10.21
N GLU A 92 -0.81 12.17 -11.47
CA GLU A 92 -1.52 11.44 -12.50
C GLU A 92 -0.55 10.51 -13.25
N VAL A 93 -0.93 9.26 -13.44
CA VAL A 93 -0.21 8.32 -14.29
C VAL A 93 -0.80 8.43 -15.68
N GLY A 94 -0.01 8.87 -16.66
CA GLY A 94 -0.44 8.95 -18.05
C GLY A 94 -0.98 7.61 -18.56
N ARG A 95 -1.83 7.65 -19.58
CA ARG A 95 -2.55 6.48 -20.13
C ARG A 95 -1.66 5.26 -20.43
N GLU A 96 -0.39 5.46 -20.74
CA GLU A 96 0.55 4.36 -21.02
C GLU A 96 1.07 3.62 -19.78
N GLY A 97 1.01 4.24 -18.59
CA GLY A 97 1.48 3.65 -17.34
C GLY A 97 0.47 2.74 -16.63
N LEU A 98 -0.80 2.73 -17.06
CA LEU A 98 -1.90 2.02 -16.41
C LEU A 98 -1.97 0.52 -16.72
N PHE A 99 -1.31 0.06 -17.79
CA PHE A 99 -1.40 -1.33 -18.26
C PHE A 99 -0.04 -2.01 -18.45
N SER A 100 1.04 -1.53 -17.82
CA SER A 100 2.29 -2.30 -17.83
C SER A 100 2.12 -3.55 -16.94
N THR A 101 1.72 -4.66 -17.56
CA THR A 101 1.77 -6.02 -17.01
C THR A 101 3.19 -6.51 -16.75
N ALA A 102 4.20 -5.66 -17.02
CA ALA A 102 5.57 -5.95 -16.69
C ALA A 102 5.74 -5.95 -15.17
N PRO A 103 6.20 -7.06 -14.56
CA PRO A 103 6.55 -7.05 -13.15
C PRO A 103 7.59 -5.95 -12.94
N LYS A 104 7.27 -4.95 -12.11
CA LYS A 104 8.27 -3.99 -11.63
C LYS A 104 9.41 -4.84 -11.06
N LYS A 105 10.55 -4.88 -11.76
CA LYS A 105 11.77 -5.49 -11.24
C LYS A 105 11.98 -4.84 -9.88
N LYS A 106 11.82 -5.61 -8.79
CA LYS A 106 12.26 -5.19 -7.47
C LYS A 106 13.67 -4.68 -7.68
N ALA A 107 13.92 -3.40 -7.41
CA ALA A 107 15.26 -2.88 -7.37
C ALA A 107 16.03 -3.83 -6.45
N LYS A 108 16.96 -4.60 -7.01
CA LYS A 108 17.90 -5.38 -6.23
C LYS A 108 18.66 -4.34 -5.42
N LYS A 109 18.26 -4.12 -4.16
CA LYS A 109 19.23 -3.67 -3.17
C LYS A 109 20.29 -4.76 -3.17
N GLU A 110 21.44 -4.45 -3.75
CA GLU A 110 22.62 -5.28 -3.56
C GLU A 110 22.80 -5.43 -2.04
N PRO A 111 22.83 -6.67 -1.52
CA PRO A 111 23.07 -6.84 -0.10
C PRO A 111 24.49 -6.33 0.16
N THR A 112 24.61 -5.21 0.86
CA THR A 112 25.89 -4.63 1.30
C THR A 112 26.64 -5.56 2.25
N GLU A 113 26.03 -6.67 2.70
CA GLU A 113 26.68 -7.71 3.48
C GLU A 113 25.96 -9.06 3.28
N VAL A 114 26.66 -10.09 2.80
CA VAL A 114 26.17 -11.48 2.80
C VAL A 114 26.71 -12.16 4.06
N ARG A 115 25.89 -12.27 5.11
CA ARG A 115 26.20 -13.17 6.22
C ARG A 115 25.86 -14.59 5.80
N ALA A 116 26.86 -15.32 5.30
CA ALA A 116 26.77 -16.75 5.10
C ALA A 116 26.71 -17.46 6.46
N MET A 117 25.52 -17.61 7.03
CA MET A 117 25.32 -18.69 8.00
C MET A 117 25.32 -20.00 7.21
N HIS A 118 26.49 -20.62 7.13
CA HIS A 118 26.65 -21.99 6.67
C HIS A 118 25.83 -22.92 7.58
N ILE A 119 24.55 -23.14 7.26
CA ILE A 119 23.81 -24.27 7.82
C ILE A 119 24.19 -25.49 6.99
N LEU A 120 25.41 -25.99 7.21
CA LEU A 120 25.81 -27.31 6.74
C LEU A 120 24.98 -28.32 7.54
N ARG A 121 23.91 -28.85 6.94
CA ARG A 121 23.25 -30.04 7.47
C ARG A 121 24.24 -31.19 7.34
N LYS A 122 24.88 -31.53 8.45
CA LYS A 122 25.94 -32.54 8.55
C LYS A 122 25.48 -33.85 7.90
N HIS A 123 26.20 -34.31 6.88
CA HIS A 123 26.08 -35.69 6.42
C HIS A 123 26.64 -36.62 7.50
N LYS A 124 25.97 -37.76 7.73
CA LYS A 124 26.28 -38.73 8.81
C LYS A 124 27.78 -39.08 8.93
N ASP A 125 28.48 -39.08 7.80
CA ASP A 125 29.91 -39.48 7.71
C ASP A 125 30.90 -38.30 7.60
N SER A 126 30.48 -37.06 7.86
CA SER A 126 31.37 -35.88 7.79
C SER A 126 32.28 -35.75 9.02
N ARG A 127 33.59 -35.55 8.77
CA ARG A 127 34.64 -35.32 9.79
C ARG A 127 34.34 -34.08 10.66
N LYS A 128 34.80 -34.11 11.92
CA LYS A 128 34.43 -33.15 12.98
C LYS A 128 34.78 -31.68 12.62
N PRO A 129 33.97 -30.68 13.05
CA PRO A 129 34.04 -29.29 12.57
C PRO A 129 35.13 -28.42 13.21
N SER A 130 36.12 -29.00 13.89
CA SER A 130 37.10 -28.21 14.66
C SER A 130 38.10 -27.44 13.80
N SER A 131 38.24 -27.77 12.50
CA SER A 131 39.16 -27.08 11.59
C SER A 131 38.59 -25.85 10.88
N TRP A 132 37.30 -25.52 11.09
CA TRP A 132 36.60 -24.47 10.33
C TRP A 132 36.34 -23.18 11.13
N ARG A 133 36.75 -23.11 12.41
CA ARG A 133 36.65 -21.89 13.21
C ARG A 133 37.93 -21.08 13.07
N GLN A 134 38.03 -20.29 12.00
CA GLN A 134 38.87 -19.10 12.04
C GLN A 134 37.97 -17.89 12.34
N PRO A 135 38.38 -16.95 13.21
CA PRO A 135 37.52 -15.82 13.61
C PRO A 135 37.16 -14.86 12.47
N SER A 136 37.95 -14.83 11.41
CA SER A 136 37.75 -13.99 10.24
C SER A 136 38.16 -14.74 8.97
N ILE A 137 37.31 -14.70 7.95
CA ILE A 137 37.63 -15.17 6.60
C ILE A 137 37.96 -13.92 5.78
N THR A 138 39.22 -13.79 5.36
CA THR A 138 39.63 -12.74 4.43
C THR A 138 39.51 -13.27 3.01
N CYS A 139 38.67 -12.64 2.20
CA CYS A 139 38.57 -12.93 0.77
C CYS A 139 39.40 -11.88 0.02
N SER A 140 40.55 -12.29 -0.52
CA SER A 140 41.29 -11.50 -1.49
C SER A 140 40.78 -11.82 -2.89
N ARG A 141 40.49 -10.77 -3.67
CA ARG A 141 40.24 -10.87 -5.10
C ARG A 141 41.60 -10.98 -5.78
N GLU A 142 41.89 -12.12 -6.40
CA GLU A 142 42.99 -12.20 -7.38
C GLU A 142 42.55 -11.44 -8.65
N GLU A 143 43.50 -10.70 -9.24
CA GLU A 143 43.32 -9.63 -10.25
C GLU A 143 42.44 -9.98 -11.47
#